data_AF-A0A838UTN2-F1
#
_entry.id   AF-A0A838UTN2-F1
#
_cell.length_a   1.000
_cell.length_b   1.000
_cell.length_c   1.000
_cell.angle_alpha   90.00
_cell.angle_beta   90.00
_cell.angle_gamma   90.00
#
_symmetry.space_group_name_H-M   'P 1'
#
loop_
_entity.id
_entity.type
_entity.pdbx_description
1 polymer ?
#
loop_
_entity_poly.entity_id
_entity_poly.type
_entity_poly.pdbx_seq_one_letter_code
_entity_poly.pdbx_strand_id
1 'polypeptide(L)'
;MFGPHLIIDGSKCDTAKLGDRLLIERILTDFPRAIGMTRIGGPYMFEYQAPDPAYSGVSGLVVIAESHIAIHTFPALDYFTMDIFSCKNFDHEIAINYIREKLSVGEMDRMLVQRGLSFHGPHHGPLGATDELIDAAREREAGIGVTIGSIPSDDPLYPRHLEAPQAGKMVWPAYGVTPDAGTYGADAVQVAGGVRGGARVIPANAAAAGALAAPGLDPVQPMQLNPTASTSGVLDRLAVMGGQGRALGRALNRWEALACTNAPVVLALGPSMIAEGARDLVTDLLHRGHVAAVILEGEALLGDAYESLGYRHYVHEDAEDVAPTHSAEEWALAMAQITGWLHFTETPTGAQVARRLGIALGEAGPRPGILATAAQLQIPVFAIGATDLAQVGLPNVAVAADVTTLQMLLSQPDAGLVAFGTTAAVATFVGTSANAVIAIDAAPLLGEVAHVRTDAALALPILATGLVQRLPKRHRAPTPDVVPTEERALQPVG
;
A
#
# COMPACT_ATOMS: atom_id res chain seq x y z
N MET A 1 15.14 5.23 18.21
CA MET A 1 16.38 4.73 17.61
C MET A 1 17.53 5.29 18.42
N PHE A 2 18.49 4.45 18.82
CA PHE A 2 19.57 4.75 19.77
C PHE A 2 20.93 4.37 19.15
N GLY A 3 22.04 4.83 19.71
CA GLY A 3 23.41 4.54 19.24
C GLY A 3 24.14 5.73 18.58
N PRO A 4 25.32 5.52 17.98
CA PRO A 4 26.10 6.57 17.32
C PRO A 4 25.46 7.05 16.01
N HIS A 5 25.35 8.36 15.89
CA HIS A 5 24.93 9.08 14.67
C HIS A 5 26.10 9.95 14.21
N LEU A 6 26.75 9.53 13.13
CA LEU A 6 27.79 10.29 12.44
C LEU A 6 27.14 11.13 11.33
N ILE A 7 27.27 12.44 11.45
CA ILE A 7 26.79 13.44 10.51
C ILE A 7 28.01 13.99 9.77
N ILE A 8 27.96 14.01 8.44
CA ILE A 8 29.05 14.46 7.58
C ILE A 8 28.52 15.52 6.62
N ASP A 9 29.24 16.63 6.55
CA ASP A 9 29.08 17.68 5.57
C ASP A 9 30.37 17.76 4.75
N GLY A 10 30.28 17.56 3.44
CA GLY A 10 31.45 17.56 2.55
C GLY A 10 31.35 18.65 1.50
N SER A 11 32.44 19.38 1.28
CA SER A 11 32.56 20.47 0.30
C SER A 11 33.82 20.30 -0.55
N LYS A 12 33.91 21.08 -1.64
CA LYS A 12 35.00 20.95 -2.64
C LYS A 12 35.09 19.53 -3.21
N CYS A 13 33.93 18.92 -3.43
CA CYS A 13 33.83 17.57 -3.97
C CYS A 13 33.87 17.59 -5.51
N ASP A 14 34.07 16.41 -6.10
CA ASP A 14 33.94 16.25 -7.55
C ASP A 14 32.46 16.34 -7.95
N THR A 15 32.08 17.43 -8.61
CA THR A 15 30.70 17.73 -9.00
C THR A 15 30.11 16.69 -9.95
N ALA A 16 30.93 16.06 -10.81
CA ALA A 16 30.48 15.01 -11.70
C ALA A 16 30.10 13.74 -10.92
N LYS A 17 30.85 13.42 -9.86
CA LYS A 17 30.55 12.31 -8.96
C LYS A 17 29.31 12.57 -8.12
N LEU A 18 29.13 13.79 -7.63
CA LEU A 18 27.94 14.18 -6.88
C LEU A 18 26.67 14.06 -7.74
N GLY A 19 26.75 14.38 -9.04
CA GLY A 19 25.63 14.27 -9.98
C GLY A 19 25.40 12.86 -10.55
N ASP A 20 26.30 11.90 -10.31
CA ASP A 20 26.19 10.55 -10.85
C ASP A 20 25.34 9.66 -9.93
N ARG A 21 24.05 9.55 -10.25
CA ARG A 21 23.10 8.71 -9.50
C ARG A 21 23.57 7.26 -9.35
N LEU A 22 24.16 6.66 -10.39
CA LEU A 22 24.61 5.27 -10.36
C LEU A 22 25.81 5.10 -9.43
N LEU A 23 26.71 6.07 -9.39
CA LEU A 23 27.80 6.09 -8.43
C LEU A 23 27.27 6.19 -6.99
N ILE A 24 26.34 7.11 -6.71
CA ILE A 24 25.77 7.27 -5.36
C ILE A 24 25.03 6.00 -4.93
N GLU A 25 24.24 5.39 -5.82
CA GLU A 25 23.57 4.11 -5.56
C GLU A 25 24.56 2.99 -5.23
N ARG A 26 25.68 2.92 -5.97
CA ARG A 26 26.75 1.95 -5.69
C ARG A 26 27.43 2.23 -4.35
N ILE A 27 27.68 3.49 -4.01
CA ILE A 27 28.21 3.90 -2.70
C ILE A 27 27.28 3.36 -1.60
N LEU A 28 25.98 3.66 -1.65
CA LEU A 28 25.01 3.19 -0.65
C LEU A 28 24.82 1.67 -0.65
N THR A 29 25.11 1.01 -1.76
CA THR A 29 25.07 -0.45 -1.87
C THR A 29 26.24 -1.11 -1.14
N ASP A 30 27.46 -0.61 -1.35
CA ASP A 30 28.69 -1.23 -0.86
C ASP A 30 29.06 -0.75 0.55
N PHE A 31 28.70 0.49 0.87
CA PHE A 31 29.13 1.17 2.09
C PHE A 31 28.71 0.48 3.40
N PRO A 32 27.47 -0.02 3.56
CA PRO A 32 27.09 -0.76 4.77
C PRO A 32 28.06 -1.90 5.10
N ARG A 33 28.44 -2.71 4.09
CA ARG A 33 29.38 -3.82 4.28
C ARG A 33 30.77 -3.31 4.68
N ALA A 34 31.23 -2.20 4.09
CA ALA A 34 32.54 -1.63 4.35
C ALA A 34 32.71 -1.19 5.82
N ILE A 35 31.62 -0.79 6.49
CA ILE A 35 31.63 -0.36 7.89
C ILE A 35 31.10 -1.44 8.86
N GLY A 36 31.00 -2.69 8.40
CA GLY A 36 30.57 -3.82 9.24
C GLY A 36 29.09 -3.82 9.61
N MET A 37 28.24 -3.20 8.77
CA MET A 37 26.78 -3.13 8.90
C MET A 37 26.07 -4.05 7.90
N THR A 38 24.84 -4.43 8.24
CA THR A 38 24.06 -5.39 7.44
C THR A 38 22.99 -4.66 6.66
N ARG A 39 23.10 -4.62 5.33
CA ARG A 39 22.07 -4.03 4.47
C ARG A 39 20.82 -4.92 4.40
N ILE A 40 19.62 -4.36 4.66
CA ILE A 40 18.34 -5.09 4.56
C ILE A 40 17.82 -5.14 3.11
N GLY A 41 18.07 -4.10 2.31
CA GLY A 41 17.56 -3.99 0.93
C GLY A 41 18.36 -3.02 0.07
N GLY A 42 17.98 -2.87 -1.20
CA GLY A 42 18.63 -1.91 -2.11
C GLY A 42 18.45 -0.45 -1.64
N PRO A 43 19.37 0.47 -2.02
CA PRO A 43 19.20 1.89 -1.74
C PRO A 43 18.00 2.48 -2.49
N TYR A 44 17.26 3.37 -1.83
CA TYR A 44 16.25 4.23 -2.45
C TYR A 44 16.92 5.50 -2.97
N MET A 45 16.73 5.81 -4.24
CA MET A 45 17.41 6.91 -4.92
C MET A 45 16.40 7.93 -5.46
N PHE A 46 16.71 9.21 -5.33
CA PHE A 46 15.89 10.33 -5.82
C PHE A 46 16.77 11.34 -6.55
N GLU A 47 16.33 11.82 -7.70
CA GLU A 47 16.90 12.98 -8.37
C GLU A 47 15.94 14.16 -8.21
N TYR A 48 16.46 15.29 -7.75
CA TYR A 48 15.66 16.48 -7.53
C TYR A 48 16.14 17.62 -8.43
N GLN A 49 15.21 18.22 -9.16
CA GLN A 49 15.42 19.46 -9.91
C GLN A 49 14.70 20.59 -9.18
N ALA A 50 15.46 21.39 -8.47
CA ALA A 50 14.96 22.56 -7.74
C ALA A 50 14.69 23.74 -8.70
N PRO A 51 13.76 24.66 -8.37
CA PRO A 51 13.58 25.89 -9.13
C PRO A 51 14.86 26.72 -9.27
N ASP A 52 15.70 26.71 -8.23
CA ASP A 52 17.07 27.19 -8.30
C ASP A 52 18.01 25.98 -8.54
N PRO A 53 18.67 25.91 -9.72
CA PRO A 53 19.56 24.80 -10.08
C PRO A 53 20.66 24.51 -9.06
N ALA A 54 21.06 25.49 -8.25
CA ALA A 54 22.04 25.30 -7.18
C ALA A 54 21.65 24.20 -6.18
N TYR A 55 20.34 24.00 -5.94
CA TYR A 55 19.81 23.03 -4.99
C TYR A 55 19.33 21.72 -5.64
N SER A 56 19.62 21.53 -6.93
CA SER A 56 19.35 20.26 -7.62
C SER A 56 20.42 19.23 -7.30
N GLY A 57 20.08 17.95 -7.31
CA GLY A 57 21.05 16.88 -7.09
C GLY A 57 20.45 15.50 -6.83
N VAL A 58 21.28 14.59 -6.34
CA VAL A 58 20.92 13.20 -6.04
C VAL A 58 20.77 13.03 -4.53
N SER A 59 19.67 12.44 -4.10
CA SER A 59 19.44 12.00 -2.73
C SER A 59 19.34 10.47 -2.68
N GLY A 60 19.82 9.86 -1.62
CA GLY A 60 19.73 8.41 -1.45
C GLY A 60 19.62 7.97 0.01
N LEU A 61 18.94 6.85 0.23
CA LEU A 61 18.74 6.25 1.55
C LEU A 61 18.89 4.73 1.46
N VAL A 62 19.70 4.12 2.32
CA VAL A 62 19.76 2.66 2.48
C VAL A 62 19.41 2.27 3.90
N VAL A 63 18.50 1.30 4.03
CA VAL A 63 18.10 0.72 5.32
C VAL A 63 19.06 -0.43 5.67
N ILE A 64 19.61 -0.37 6.88
CA ILE A 64 20.49 -1.40 7.44
C ILE A 64 19.80 -2.03 8.65
N ALA A 65 20.15 -3.26 9.02
CA ALA A 65 19.55 -3.98 10.14
C ALA A 65 19.65 -3.21 11.45
N GLU A 66 20.65 -2.36 11.54
CA GLU A 66 20.94 -1.55 12.71
C GLU A 66 20.18 -0.20 12.71
N SER A 67 19.87 0.38 11.53
CA SER A 67 19.16 1.66 11.31
C SER A 67 19.19 2.11 9.83
N HIS A 68 19.98 3.12 9.42
CA HIS A 68 19.97 3.69 8.08
C HIS A 68 21.21 4.54 7.76
N ILE A 69 21.44 4.76 6.47
CA ILE A 69 22.41 5.72 5.93
C ILE A 69 21.72 6.56 4.86
N ALA A 70 21.80 7.89 4.95
CA ALA A 70 21.18 8.83 4.01
C ALA A 70 22.23 9.81 3.45
N ILE A 71 22.05 10.26 2.20
CA ILE A 71 22.89 11.26 1.55
C ILE A 71 22.04 12.22 0.70
N HIS A 72 22.38 13.50 0.72
CA HIS A 72 21.90 14.51 -0.21
C HIS A 72 23.07 15.21 -0.86
N THR A 73 23.08 15.29 -2.19
CA THR A 73 24.15 15.94 -2.96
C THR A 73 23.65 17.21 -3.63
N PHE A 74 24.55 18.16 -3.82
CA PHE A 74 24.31 19.45 -4.45
C PHE A 74 25.46 19.72 -5.44
N PRO A 75 25.45 19.09 -6.63
CA PRO A 75 26.58 19.14 -7.57
C PRO A 75 26.98 20.55 -7.97
N ALA A 76 26.01 21.45 -8.15
CA ALA A 76 26.26 22.85 -8.51
C ALA A 76 26.97 23.64 -7.40
N LEU A 77 26.91 23.16 -6.16
CA LEU A 77 27.53 23.76 -4.98
C LEU A 77 28.76 22.98 -4.50
N ASP A 78 29.22 21.96 -5.24
CA ASP A 78 30.30 21.05 -4.84
C ASP A 78 30.16 20.38 -3.46
N TYR A 79 28.90 20.27 -3.00
CA TYR A 79 28.56 19.97 -1.61
C TYR A 79 27.68 18.72 -1.46
N PHE A 80 27.79 18.03 -0.33
CA PHE A 80 26.83 17.00 0.09
C PHE A 80 26.67 16.97 1.62
N THR A 81 25.53 16.45 2.06
CA THR A 81 25.28 16.09 3.46
C THR A 81 25.01 14.60 3.56
N MET A 82 25.46 13.96 4.64
CA MET A 82 25.30 12.52 4.84
C MET A 82 25.11 12.17 6.31
N ASP A 83 24.15 11.28 6.57
CA ASP A 83 23.82 10.77 7.89
C ASP A 83 24.09 9.26 7.94
N ILE A 84 24.87 8.82 8.93
CA ILE A 84 25.14 7.42 9.23
C ILE A 84 24.67 7.18 10.67
N PHE A 85 23.52 6.53 10.83
CA PHE A 85 22.96 6.27 12.14
C PHE A 85 22.80 4.78 12.36
N SER A 86 23.33 4.26 13.47
CA SER A 86 23.33 2.84 13.79
C SER A 86 23.03 2.58 15.28
N CYS A 87 22.32 1.50 15.58
CA CYS A 87 22.21 0.98 16.95
C CYS A 87 23.41 0.14 17.40
N LYS A 88 24.34 -0.13 16.48
CA LYS A 88 25.61 -0.84 16.70
C LYS A 88 26.78 0.13 16.52
N ASN A 89 27.83 -0.01 17.34
CA ASN A 89 29.03 0.81 17.18
C ASN A 89 29.79 0.45 15.87
N PHE A 90 30.49 1.42 15.29
CA PHE A 90 31.30 1.24 14.08
C PHE A 90 32.53 2.14 14.06
N ASP A 91 33.50 1.79 13.22
CA ASP A 91 34.70 2.60 13.04
C ASP A 91 34.37 3.82 12.15
N HIS A 92 34.27 4.97 12.82
CA HIS A 92 33.97 6.25 12.17
C HIS A 92 35.07 6.70 11.20
N GLU A 93 36.34 6.38 11.47
CA GLU A 93 37.44 6.78 10.60
C GLU A 93 37.45 5.96 9.30
N ILE A 94 37.11 4.67 9.36
CA ILE A 94 36.88 3.86 8.15
C ILE A 94 35.71 4.45 7.34
N ALA A 95 34.60 4.80 8.01
CA ALA A 95 33.44 5.38 7.35
C ALA A 95 33.78 6.70 6.63
N ILE A 96 34.51 7.58 7.32
CA ILE A 96 34.97 8.88 6.82
C ILE A 96 35.90 8.71 5.61
N ASN A 97 36.91 7.86 5.73
CA ASN A 97 37.90 7.68 4.66
C ASN A 97 37.27 7.09 3.41
N TYR A 98 36.33 6.14 3.57
CA TYR A 98 35.58 5.58 2.46
C TYR A 98 34.84 6.67 1.66
N ILE A 99 34.10 7.56 2.35
CA ILE A 99 33.34 8.62 1.67
C ILE A 99 34.27 9.67 1.06
N ARG A 100 35.33 10.06 1.78
CA ARG A 100 36.35 11.00 1.29
C ARG A 100 36.94 10.54 -0.04
N GLU A 101 37.30 9.27 -0.15
CA GLU A 101 37.87 8.70 -1.38
C GLU A 101 36.84 8.63 -2.52
N LYS A 102 35.64 8.12 -2.23
CA LYS A 102 34.61 7.87 -3.26
C LYS A 102 34.07 9.15 -3.90
N LEU A 103 33.88 10.21 -3.11
CA LEU A 103 33.36 11.51 -3.58
C LEU A 103 34.46 12.55 -3.82
N SER A 104 35.72 12.19 -3.58
CA SER A 104 36.88 13.09 -3.72
C SER A 104 36.70 14.39 -2.94
N VAL A 105 36.38 14.23 -1.66
CA VAL A 105 36.01 15.32 -0.76
C VAL A 105 37.24 16.12 -0.37
N GLY A 106 37.27 17.40 -0.73
CA GLY A 106 38.36 18.31 -0.36
C GLY A 106 38.29 18.73 1.11
N GLU A 107 37.12 19.20 1.55
CA GLU A 107 36.86 19.67 2.91
C GLU A 107 35.68 18.91 3.51
N MET A 108 35.78 18.53 4.79
CA MET A 108 34.78 17.67 5.41
C MET A 108 34.62 17.98 6.89
N ASP A 109 33.44 18.47 7.24
CA ASP A 109 32.99 18.65 8.60
C ASP A 109 32.27 17.40 9.09
N ARG A 110 32.47 17.08 10.37
CA ARG A 110 31.91 15.86 10.97
C ARG A 110 31.43 16.11 12.39
N MET A 111 30.29 15.53 12.72
CA MET A 111 29.73 15.56 14.06
C MET A 111 29.30 14.15 14.45
N LEU A 112 29.78 13.67 15.59
CA LEU A 112 29.35 12.42 16.17
C LEU A 112 28.42 12.70 17.36
N VAL A 113 27.20 12.18 17.29
CA VAL A 113 26.20 12.33 18.36
C VAL A 113 25.78 10.95 18.84
N GLN A 114 25.86 10.70 20.14
CA GLN A 114 25.17 9.55 20.73
C GLN A 114 23.70 9.87 20.96
N ARG A 115 22.82 9.02 20.44
CA ARG A 115 21.36 9.19 20.52
C ARG A 115 20.75 8.10 21.38
N GLY A 116 19.63 8.41 22.04
CA GLY A 116 18.85 7.44 22.81
C GLY A 116 19.45 7.05 24.16
N LEU A 117 20.15 7.97 24.83
CA LEU A 117 20.78 7.76 26.15
C LEU A 117 19.79 7.33 27.26
N SER A 118 18.49 7.59 27.08
CA SER A 118 17.41 7.19 28.01
C SER A 118 16.70 5.89 27.61
N PHE A 119 17.20 5.14 26.63
CA PHE A 119 16.55 3.92 26.15
C PHE A 119 16.87 2.71 27.04
N HIS A 120 15.82 2.01 27.50
CA HIS A 120 15.90 0.84 28.38
C HIS A 120 15.28 -0.39 27.68
N GLY A 121 15.98 -1.01 26.73
CA GLY A 121 15.53 -2.21 26.01
C GLY A 121 16.57 -3.34 26.03
N PRO A 122 16.18 -4.60 25.73
CA PRO A 122 17.09 -5.74 25.75
C PRO A 122 18.22 -5.59 24.73
N HIS A 123 19.43 -5.85 25.20
CA HIS A 123 20.68 -5.51 24.52
C HIS A 123 21.02 -6.47 23.37
N HIS A 124 21.52 -5.95 22.25
CA HIS A 124 22.10 -6.76 21.16
C HIS A 124 23.47 -7.35 21.58
N GLY A 125 23.45 -8.24 22.58
CA GLY A 125 24.60 -9.05 22.97
C GLY A 125 25.84 -8.26 23.43
N PRO A 126 27.00 -8.95 23.57
CA PRO A 126 28.25 -8.39 24.11
C PRO A 126 28.94 -7.34 23.21
N LEU A 127 28.31 -6.93 22.10
CA LEU A 127 28.79 -5.91 21.17
C LEU A 127 27.81 -4.73 21.02
N GLY A 128 26.75 -4.70 21.83
CA GLY A 128 25.76 -3.62 21.84
C GLY A 128 26.24 -2.43 22.68
N ALA A 129 26.08 -1.22 22.15
CA ALA A 129 26.46 0.03 22.78
C ALA A 129 25.72 0.23 24.11
N THR A 130 26.27 -0.20 25.24
CA THR A 130 25.60 -0.12 26.55
C THR A 130 26.53 0.39 27.63
N ASP A 131 27.68 -0.24 27.84
CA ASP A 131 28.64 0.24 28.84
C ASP A 131 29.25 1.59 28.44
N GLU A 132 29.64 1.74 27.17
CA GLU A 132 30.15 3.02 26.63
C GLU A 132 29.09 4.15 26.63
N LEU A 133 27.79 3.84 26.44
CA LEU A 133 26.72 4.87 26.49
C LEU A 133 26.43 5.31 27.93
N ILE A 134 26.47 4.37 28.87
CA ILE A 134 26.27 4.64 30.30
C ILE A 134 27.47 5.41 30.86
N ASP A 135 28.69 5.04 30.49
CA ASP A 135 29.92 5.70 30.93
C ASP A 135 30.06 7.10 30.31
N ALA A 136 29.75 7.29 29.02
CA ALA A 136 29.70 8.62 28.40
C ALA A 136 28.63 9.54 29.00
N ALA A 137 27.48 8.99 29.43
CA ALA A 137 26.46 9.74 30.15
C ALA A 137 26.93 10.15 31.57
N ARG A 138 27.61 9.24 32.29
CA ARG A 138 28.19 9.51 33.62
C ARG A 138 29.32 10.52 33.58
N GLU A 139 30.18 10.49 32.55
CA GLU A 139 31.26 11.47 32.35
C GLU A 139 30.71 12.87 32.06
N ARG A 140 29.60 12.99 31.32
CA ARG A 140 28.89 14.27 31.12
C ARG A 140 28.27 14.82 32.39
N GLU A 141 27.66 13.98 33.23
CA GLU A 141 27.10 14.40 34.52
C GLU A 141 28.19 14.82 35.53
N ALA A 142 29.37 14.20 35.48
CA ALA A 142 30.50 14.54 36.35
C ALA A 142 31.24 15.82 35.93
N GLY A 143 31.11 16.26 34.67
CA GLY A 143 31.99 17.25 34.04
C GLY A 143 31.44 18.67 33.84
N ILE A 144 30.15 18.96 34.09
CA ILE A 144 29.59 20.29 33.76
C ILE A 144 28.69 20.81 34.89
N GLY A 145 29.27 21.66 35.75
CA GLY A 145 28.51 22.67 36.46
C GLY A 145 28.11 23.79 35.49
N VAL A 146 26.83 23.86 35.13
CA VAL A 146 26.24 25.06 34.51
C VAL A 146 25.11 25.54 35.41
N THR A 147 25.34 26.68 36.04
CA THR A 147 24.33 27.45 36.76
C THR A 147 23.34 28.02 35.75
N ILE A 148 22.05 27.68 35.88
CA ILE A 148 20.99 28.30 35.08
C ILE A 148 20.79 29.74 35.60
N GLY A 149 21.36 30.72 34.91
CA GLY A 149 21.08 32.14 35.12
C GLY A 149 19.94 32.60 34.21
N SER A 150 18.91 33.22 34.78
CA SER A 150 17.80 33.85 34.06
C SER A 150 18.28 34.99 33.14
N ILE A 151 17.80 35.01 31.89
CA ILE A 151 18.12 36.04 30.88
C ILE A 151 17.37 37.36 31.20
N PRO A 152 18.04 38.53 31.24
CA PRO A 152 17.38 39.84 31.36
C PRO A 152 16.72 40.28 30.05
N SER A 153 15.63 41.04 30.15
CA SER A 153 14.62 41.25 29.08
C SER A 153 14.95 42.25 27.97
N ASP A 154 16.11 42.91 27.91
CA ASP A 154 16.31 44.03 26.98
C ASP A 154 17.76 44.11 26.45
N ASP A 155 18.02 43.50 25.28
CA ASP A 155 19.25 43.67 24.49
C ASP A 155 18.92 44.31 23.12
N PRO A 156 19.55 45.44 22.72
CA PRO A 156 19.18 46.20 21.52
C PRO A 156 19.76 45.68 20.19
N LEU A 157 20.48 44.55 20.16
CA LEU A 157 21.20 44.08 18.95
C LEU A 157 20.39 43.22 17.96
N TYR A 158 19.08 43.05 18.16
CA TYR A 158 18.20 42.37 17.21
C TYR A 158 17.19 43.34 16.57
N PRO A 159 17.26 43.60 15.25
CA PRO A 159 16.18 44.28 14.56
C PRO A 159 14.93 43.38 14.55
N ARG A 160 13.83 43.86 15.15
CA ARG A 160 12.50 43.30 14.92
C ARG A 160 12.05 43.65 13.50
N HIS A 161 11.41 42.67 12.86
CA HIS A 161 10.75 42.71 11.54
C HIS A 161 11.64 42.48 10.31
N LEU A 162 11.79 41.19 9.97
CA LEU A 162 11.63 40.74 8.59
C LEU A 162 10.37 39.86 8.56
N GLU A 163 9.38 40.24 7.76
CA GLU A 163 8.27 39.35 7.42
C GLU A 163 8.87 38.11 6.75
N ALA A 164 8.53 36.93 7.28
CA ALA A 164 9.00 35.67 6.73
C ALA A 164 8.49 35.52 5.28
N PRO A 165 9.35 35.14 4.30
CA PRO A 165 8.84 34.45 3.13
C PRO A 165 8.11 33.20 3.63
N GLN A 166 6.89 32.97 3.15
CA GLN A 166 6.05 31.84 3.57
C GLN A 166 6.89 30.55 3.56
N ALA A 167 7.20 30.07 4.76
CA ALA A 167 8.03 28.90 4.98
C ALA A 167 7.39 27.71 4.27
N GLY A 168 8.09 27.16 3.29
CA GLY A 168 7.77 25.86 2.73
C GLY A 168 7.74 24.85 3.88
N LYS A 169 6.57 24.25 4.14
CA LYS A 169 6.45 23.15 5.10
C LYS A 169 7.32 21.99 4.63
N MET A 170 8.35 21.66 5.42
CA MET A 170 9.11 20.43 5.28
C MET A 170 8.19 19.26 5.66
N VAL A 171 7.77 18.46 4.67
CA VAL A 171 6.99 17.24 4.87
C VAL A 171 7.97 16.07 4.84
N TRP A 172 8.13 15.38 5.96
CA TRP A 172 8.83 14.10 6.02
C TRP A 172 8.01 13.03 5.26
N PRO A 173 8.58 12.26 4.33
CA PRO A 173 7.90 11.07 3.82
C PRO A 173 7.99 9.97 4.87
N ALA A 174 6.87 9.69 5.52
CA ALA A 174 6.68 8.41 6.17
C ALA A 174 6.70 7.33 5.07
N TYR A 175 7.57 6.32 5.17
CA TYR A 175 7.37 5.10 4.39
C TYR A 175 6.09 4.45 4.88
N GLY A 176 5.05 4.74 4.11
CA GLY A 176 3.65 4.57 4.43
C GLY A 176 2.88 5.53 3.53
N VAL A 177 3.18 5.45 2.23
CA VAL A 177 2.58 6.23 1.15
C VAL A 177 2.70 7.75 1.31
N THR A 178 3.46 8.40 0.44
CA THR A 178 3.17 9.81 0.14
C THR A 178 1.73 9.85 -0.40
N PRO A 179 0.80 10.60 0.22
CA PRO A 179 -0.41 10.98 -0.48
C PRO A 179 0.05 11.56 -1.83
N ASP A 180 -0.52 11.08 -2.93
CA ASP A 180 -0.22 11.53 -4.29
C ASP A 180 -0.73 12.97 -4.55
N ALA A 181 -0.44 13.88 -3.64
CA ALA A 181 -0.37 15.29 -3.95
C ALA A 181 0.87 15.54 -4.83
N GLY A 182 0.86 15.02 -6.05
CA GLY A 182 1.65 15.61 -7.12
C GLY A 182 2.93 14.90 -7.57
N THR A 183 3.03 13.57 -7.55
CA THR A 183 4.08 12.83 -8.32
C THR A 183 4.03 13.17 -9.83
N TYR A 184 2.92 13.78 -10.25
CA TYR A 184 2.64 14.30 -11.58
C TYR A 184 2.18 15.77 -11.61
N GLY A 185 2.30 16.50 -10.48
CA GLY A 185 1.85 17.88 -10.29
C GLY A 185 0.33 18.05 -10.24
N ALA A 186 -0.15 18.81 -9.26
CA ALA A 186 -1.56 19.26 -9.20
C ALA A 186 -1.97 20.11 -10.43
N ASP A 187 -0.98 20.65 -11.16
CA ASP A 187 -1.19 21.51 -12.33
C ASP A 187 -1.43 20.76 -13.64
N ALA A 188 -1.27 19.42 -13.68
CA ALA A 188 -1.47 18.68 -14.93
C ALA A 188 -2.94 18.60 -15.38
N VAL A 189 -3.88 18.97 -14.50
CA VAL A 189 -5.32 19.01 -14.78
C VAL A 189 -5.78 20.42 -15.19
N GLN A 190 -4.96 21.47 -15.00
CA GLN A 190 -5.35 22.86 -15.29
C GLN A 190 -4.57 23.56 -16.41
N VAL A 191 -3.90 22.83 -17.30
CA VAL A 191 -3.34 23.47 -18.50
C VAL A 191 -4.41 23.53 -19.60
N ALA A 192 -5.28 24.53 -19.49
CA ALA A 192 -6.04 25.05 -20.61
C ALA A 192 -5.03 25.56 -21.68
N GLY A 193 -4.60 24.67 -22.56
CA GLY A 193 -3.64 25.02 -23.61
C GLY A 193 -2.66 23.93 -24.02
N GLY A 194 -3.12 22.72 -24.32
CA GLY A 194 -2.42 21.82 -25.26
C GLY A 194 -0.92 21.58 -25.03
N VAL A 195 -0.47 21.45 -23.78
CA VAL A 195 0.92 21.07 -23.48
C VAL A 195 1.02 19.55 -23.40
N ARG A 196 1.72 18.93 -24.37
CA ARG A 196 2.10 17.50 -24.32
C ARG A 196 3.53 17.41 -23.84
N GLY A 197 3.76 16.83 -22.66
CA GLY A 197 5.10 16.53 -22.16
C GLY A 197 6.03 17.73 -22.00
N GLY A 198 5.50 18.90 -21.60
CA GLY A 198 6.27 20.14 -21.47
C GLY A 198 6.45 20.92 -22.80
N ALA A 199 6.03 20.36 -23.94
CA ALA A 199 6.04 21.06 -25.22
C ALA A 199 4.64 21.57 -25.59
N ARG A 200 4.55 22.86 -25.95
CA ARG A 200 3.32 23.48 -26.47
C ARG A 200 3.03 22.89 -27.85
N VAL A 201 1.95 22.13 -28.00
CA VAL A 201 1.55 21.56 -29.30
C VAL A 201 0.88 22.66 -30.11
N ILE A 202 1.64 23.26 -31.03
CA ILE A 202 1.12 24.21 -32.00
C ILE A 202 0.89 23.45 -33.31
N PRO A 203 -0.34 23.40 -33.84
CA PRO A 203 -0.60 22.82 -35.16
C PRO A 203 0.27 23.53 -36.21
N ALA A 204 0.86 22.75 -37.12
CA ALA A 204 1.77 23.29 -38.14
C ALA A 204 1.15 24.40 -39.02
N ASN A 205 -0.18 24.42 -39.15
CA ASN A 205 -0.93 25.49 -39.81
C ASN A 205 -1.53 26.46 -38.78
N ALA A 206 -0.69 27.30 -38.20
CA ALA A 206 -1.07 28.24 -37.13
C ALA A 206 -2.08 29.32 -37.55
N ALA A 207 -2.38 29.47 -38.85
CA ALA A 207 -3.40 30.40 -39.36
C ALA A 207 -4.86 30.03 -38.96
N ALA A 208 -5.08 28.82 -38.43
CA ALA A 208 -6.39 28.36 -37.95
C ALA A 208 -6.41 28.02 -36.45
N ALA A 209 -5.43 28.51 -35.67
CA ALA A 209 -5.23 28.14 -34.26
C ALA A 209 -6.37 28.59 -33.30
N GLY A 210 -7.33 29.39 -33.77
CA GLY A 210 -8.47 29.83 -32.96
C GLY A 210 -9.53 28.76 -32.69
N ALA A 211 -9.50 27.60 -33.35
CA ALA A 211 -10.61 26.65 -33.35
C ALA A 211 -10.20 25.17 -33.35
N LEU A 212 -9.46 24.71 -32.34
CA LEU A 212 -9.17 23.27 -32.16
C LEU A 212 -9.49 22.73 -30.76
N ALA A 213 -10.24 23.48 -29.95
CA ALA A 213 -10.88 22.93 -28.75
C ALA A 213 -12.26 22.40 -29.16
N ALA A 214 -12.48 21.10 -29.06
CA ALA A 214 -13.82 20.54 -29.14
C ALA A 214 -14.56 20.88 -27.83
N PRO A 215 -15.63 21.69 -27.84
CA PRO A 215 -16.30 22.12 -26.62
C PRO A 215 -16.79 20.92 -25.80
N GLY A 216 -16.42 20.88 -24.53
CA GLY A 216 -16.84 19.81 -23.60
C GLY A 216 -16.06 18.49 -23.70
N LEU A 217 -14.98 18.42 -24.49
CA LEU A 217 -14.10 17.25 -24.57
C LEU A 217 -12.69 17.57 -24.09
N ASP A 218 -12.21 16.78 -23.13
CA ASP A 218 -10.83 16.83 -22.68
C ASP A 218 -9.91 16.07 -23.66
N PRO A 219 -8.77 16.66 -24.05
CA PRO A 219 -7.79 15.96 -24.87
C PRO A 219 -7.14 14.81 -24.08
N VAL A 220 -6.93 13.68 -24.75
CA VAL A 220 -6.16 12.56 -24.20
C VAL A 220 -4.73 13.01 -23.89
N GLN A 221 -4.26 12.75 -22.67
CA GLN A 221 -2.89 13.05 -22.27
C GLN A 221 -1.99 11.82 -22.48
N PRO A 222 -0.83 11.96 -23.15
CA PRO A 222 0.12 10.86 -23.27
C PRO A 222 0.77 10.55 -21.92
N MET A 223 0.96 9.26 -21.62
CA MET A 223 1.69 8.81 -20.45
C MET A 223 3.20 8.89 -20.70
N GLN A 224 3.94 9.42 -19.74
CA GLN A 224 5.39 9.37 -19.70
C GLN A 224 5.84 8.27 -18.74
N LEU A 225 6.95 7.61 -19.05
CA LEU A 225 7.56 6.67 -18.11
C LEU A 225 8.11 7.47 -16.92
N ASN A 226 7.67 7.12 -15.72
CA ASN A 226 8.13 7.74 -14.48
C ASN A 226 8.59 6.63 -13.52
N PRO A 227 9.91 6.48 -13.29
CA PRO A 227 10.45 5.40 -12.47
C PRO A 227 10.13 5.55 -10.98
N THR A 228 9.65 6.71 -10.53
CA THR A 228 9.29 6.98 -9.13
C THR A 228 7.78 7.04 -8.89
N ALA A 229 6.95 6.78 -9.91
CA ALA A 229 5.50 6.85 -9.76
C ALA A 229 4.98 5.71 -8.86
N SER A 230 4.11 6.06 -7.92
CA SER A 230 3.29 5.13 -7.15
C SER A 230 2.25 4.44 -8.05
N THR A 231 1.65 3.34 -7.57
CA THR A 231 0.56 2.65 -8.28
C THR A 231 -0.65 3.57 -8.44
N SER A 232 -1.02 4.31 -7.38
CA SER A 232 -2.09 5.33 -7.45
C SER A 232 -1.78 6.46 -8.43
N GLY A 233 -0.52 6.93 -8.50
CA GLY A 233 -0.10 7.97 -9.43
C GLY A 233 -0.09 7.50 -10.89
N VAL A 234 0.23 6.22 -11.14
CA VAL A 234 0.05 5.59 -12.45
C VAL A 234 -1.44 5.55 -12.82
N LEU A 235 -2.31 5.15 -11.89
CA LEU A 235 -3.77 5.10 -12.11
C LEU A 235 -4.38 6.48 -12.37
N ASP A 236 -3.88 7.54 -11.74
CA ASP A 236 -4.28 8.93 -12.04
C ASP A 236 -3.98 9.31 -13.48
N ARG A 237 -2.81 8.92 -13.99
CA ARG A 237 -2.46 9.16 -15.40
C ARG A 237 -3.30 8.32 -16.34
N LEU A 238 -3.55 7.06 -15.99
CA LEU A 238 -4.45 6.23 -16.78
C LEU A 238 -5.84 6.86 -16.89
N ALA A 239 -6.36 7.51 -15.84
CA ALA A 239 -7.70 8.14 -15.82
C ALA A 239 -7.92 9.26 -16.86
N VAL A 240 -6.83 9.84 -17.40
CA VAL A 240 -6.84 10.88 -18.45
C VAL A 240 -6.37 10.38 -19.82
N MET A 241 -6.10 9.07 -19.93
CA MET A 241 -5.82 8.39 -21.20
C MET A 241 -7.12 7.98 -21.92
N GLY A 242 -7.01 7.16 -22.97
CA GLY A 242 -8.13 6.48 -23.63
C GLY A 242 -8.25 5.00 -23.22
N GLY A 243 -9.29 4.32 -23.72
CA GLY A 243 -9.47 2.87 -23.59
C GLY A 243 -9.70 2.38 -22.15
N GLN A 244 -9.33 1.12 -21.89
CA GLN A 244 -9.55 0.45 -20.59
C GLN A 244 -8.64 0.99 -19.47
N GLY A 245 -7.46 1.54 -19.80
CA GLY A 245 -6.65 2.26 -18.83
C GLY A 245 -7.42 3.42 -18.18
N ARG A 246 -8.14 4.19 -19.01
CA ARG A 246 -9.03 5.27 -18.51
C ARG A 246 -10.12 4.73 -17.59
N ALA A 247 -10.74 3.63 -17.95
CA ALA A 247 -11.77 3.00 -17.15
C ALA A 247 -11.22 2.53 -15.80
N LEU A 248 -10.04 1.90 -15.78
CA LEU A 248 -9.36 1.43 -14.58
C LEU A 248 -8.97 2.58 -13.64
N GLY A 249 -8.35 3.64 -14.16
CA GLY A 249 -8.00 4.83 -13.35
C GLY A 249 -9.24 5.51 -12.76
N ARG A 250 -10.34 5.59 -13.51
CA ARG A 250 -11.62 6.11 -13.01
C ARG A 250 -12.30 5.18 -12.00
N ALA A 251 -12.10 3.87 -12.12
CA ALA A 251 -12.58 2.91 -11.14
C ALA A 251 -11.92 3.16 -9.78
N LEU A 252 -10.60 3.42 -9.74
CA LEU A 252 -9.92 3.81 -8.48
C LEU A 252 -10.57 5.05 -7.85
N ASN A 253 -10.74 6.14 -8.61
CA ASN A 253 -11.31 7.39 -8.10
C ASN A 253 -12.72 7.20 -7.53
N ARG A 254 -13.51 6.30 -8.12
CA ARG A 254 -14.86 5.97 -7.64
C ARG A 254 -14.82 5.11 -6.39
N TRP A 255 -13.93 4.12 -6.34
CA TRP A 255 -13.76 3.31 -5.14
C TRP A 255 -13.26 4.16 -3.97
N GLU A 256 -12.34 5.09 -4.22
CA GLU A 256 -11.91 6.08 -3.24
C GLU A 256 -13.06 6.95 -2.74
N ALA A 257 -13.88 7.48 -3.65
CA ALA A 257 -15.06 8.27 -3.27
C ALA A 257 -16.01 7.50 -2.35
N LEU A 258 -16.24 6.21 -2.63
CA LEU A 258 -17.01 5.31 -1.77
C LEU A 258 -16.32 5.06 -0.43
N ALA A 259 -15.00 4.87 -0.44
CA ALA A 259 -14.22 4.63 0.77
C ALA A 259 -14.13 5.86 1.70
N CYS A 260 -14.25 7.06 1.15
CA CYS A 260 -14.26 8.31 1.92
C CYS A 260 -15.58 8.57 2.68
N THR A 261 -16.66 7.85 2.37
CA THR A 261 -17.92 7.93 3.13
C THR A 261 -17.94 6.91 4.28
N ASN A 262 -18.95 6.96 5.16
CA ASN A 262 -19.19 5.90 6.15
C ASN A 262 -20.05 4.74 5.60
N ALA A 263 -20.46 4.81 4.34
CA ALA A 263 -21.39 3.87 3.74
C ALA A 263 -20.75 2.49 3.49
N PRO A 264 -21.53 1.40 3.50
CA PRO A 264 -21.00 0.08 3.21
C PRO A 264 -20.46 -0.03 1.78
N VAL A 265 -19.29 -0.65 1.65
CA VAL A 265 -18.75 -1.09 0.36
C VAL A 265 -18.80 -2.61 0.35
N VAL A 266 -19.58 -3.17 -0.58
CA VAL A 266 -19.70 -4.60 -0.79
C VAL A 266 -18.69 -5.02 -1.86
N LEU A 267 -17.89 -6.03 -1.58
CA LEU A 267 -16.93 -6.60 -2.54
C LEU A 267 -17.47 -7.94 -3.06
N ALA A 268 -17.62 -8.10 -4.37
CA ALA A 268 -18.04 -9.35 -4.99
C ALA A 268 -16.88 -9.97 -5.78
N LEU A 269 -16.63 -11.26 -5.56
CA LEU A 269 -15.57 -12.02 -6.21
C LEU A 269 -16.16 -13.18 -7.01
N GLY A 270 -15.73 -13.27 -8.27
CA GLY A 270 -16.08 -14.36 -9.15
C GLY A 270 -15.37 -15.67 -8.81
N PRO A 271 -15.72 -16.76 -9.53
CA PRO A 271 -15.30 -18.13 -9.21
C PRO A 271 -13.79 -18.34 -9.15
N SER A 272 -13.03 -17.77 -10.09
CA SER A 272 -11.59 -18.03 -10.23
C SER A 272 -10.70 -17.19 -9.31
N MET A 273 -11.23 -16.10 -8.74
CA MET A 273 -10.44 -15.07 -8.06
C MET A 273 -9.54 -15.62 -6.93
N ILE A 274 -9.99 -16.65 -6.21
CA ILE A 274 -9.21 -17.24 -5.13
C ILE A 274 -8.05 -18.07 -5.68
N ALA A 275 -8.32 -18.93 -6.67
CA ALA A 275 -7.30 -19.72 -7.34
C ALA A 275 -6.24 -18.81 -8.01
N GLU A 276 -6.66 -17.64 -8.50
CA GLU A 276 -5.80 -16.61 -9.09
C GLU A 276 -5.07 -15.73 -8.07
N GLY A 277 -5.21 -16.01 -6.77
CA GLY A 277 -4.39 -15.39 -5.73
C GLY A 277 -4.96 -14.12 -5.07
N ALA A 278 -6.26 -13.82 -5.25
CA ALA A 278 -6.87 -12.64 -4.62
C ALA A 278 -7.02 -12.73 -3.09
N ARG A 279 -6.90 -13.93 -2.51
CA ARG A 279 -7.27 -14.25 -1.12
C ARG A 279 -6.63 -13.32 -0.08
N ASP A 280 -5.32 -13.12 -0.17
CA ASP A 280 -4.57 -12.30 0.80
C ASP A 280 -4.89 -10.81 0.68
N LEU A 281 -5.09 -10.32 -0.55
CA LEU A 281 -5.46 -8.93 -0.82
C LEU A 281 -6.83 -8.61 -0.21
N VAL A 282 -7.80 -9.51 -0.37
CA VAL A 282 -9.14 -9.35 0.18
C VAL A 282 -9.10 -9.38 1.71
N THR A 283 -8.30 -10.27 2.28
CA THR A 283 -8.08 -10.36 3.73
C THR A 283 -7.49 -9.07 4.31
N ASP A 284 -6.52 -8.45 3.62
CA ASP A 284 -5.95 -7.16 4.02
C ASP A 284 -6.98 -6.02 3.91
N LEU A 285 -7.78 -5.98 2.83
CA LEU A 285 -8.87 -5.00 2.68
C LEU A 285 -9.94 -5.10 3.79
N LEU A 286 -10.26 -6.31 4.25
CA LEU A 286 -11.15 -6.54 5.39
C LEU A 286 -10.57 -5.95 6.69
N HIS A 287 -9.31 -6.26 7.02
CA HIS A 287 -8.65 -5.74 8.23
C HIS A 287 -8.52 -4.22 8.25
N ARG A 288 -8.37 -3.60 7.07
CA ARG A 288 -8.29 -2.14 6.92
C ARG A 288 -9.64 -1.44 6.93
N GLY A 289 -10.74 -2.19 6.96
CA GLY A 289 -12.10 -1.66 6.99
C GLY A 289 -12.61 -1.14 5.65
N HIS A 290 -11.95 -1.47 4.53
CA HIS A 290 -12.39 -1.03 3.20
C HIS A 290 -13.62 -1.78 2.69
N VAL A 291 -13.88 -2.98 3.23
CA VAL A 291 -14.97 -3.86 2.81
C VAL A 291 -15.93 -4.08 3.98
N ALA A 292 -17.22 -3.90 3.72
CA ALA A 292 -18.31 -3.97 4.68
C ALA A 292 -19.06 -5.31 4.64
N ALA A 293 -19.02 -5.97 3.49
CA ALA A 293 -19.59 -7.29 3.23
C ALA A 293 -18.90 -7.88 2.00
N VAL A 294 -18.87 -9.21 1.89
CA VAL A 294 -18.30 -9.91 0.74
C VAL A 294 -19.39 -10.75 0.07
N ILE A 295 -19.38 -10.83 -1.25
CA ILE A 295 -20.14 -11.84 -2.02
C ILE A 295 -19.12 -12.79 -2.64
N LEU A 296 -19.23 -14.08 -2.35
CA LEU A 296 -18.39 -15.13 -2.94
C LEU A 296 -19.27 -16.05 -3.78
N GLU A 297 -18.88 -16.25 -5.04
CA GLU A 297 -19.45 -17.33 -5.85
C GLU A 297 -18.91 -18.70 -5.39
N GLY A 298 -19.64 -19.77 -5.69
CA GLY A 298 -19.47 -21.09 -5.09
C GLY A 298 -18.03 -21.61 -5.12
N GLU A 299 -17.35 -21.53 -6.27
CA GLU A 299 -15.95 -21.98 -6.37
C GLU A 299 -14.98 -21.12 -5.55
N ALA A 300 -15.22 -19.81 -5.46
CA ALA A 300 -14.40 -18.92 -4.63
C ALA A 300 -14.58 -19.23 -3.13
N LEU A 301 -15.79 -19.56 -2.69
CA LEU A 301 -16.04 -20.03 -1.33
C LEU A 301 -15.23 -21.30 -1.01
N LEU A 302 -15.29 -22.29 -1.91
CA LEU A 302 -14.60 -23.55 -1.75
C LEU A 302 -13.09 -23.39 -1.84
N GLY A 303 -12.61 -22.55 -2.75
CA GLY A 303 -11.20 -22.22 -2.90
C GLY A 303 -10.62 -21.58 -1.63
N ASP A 304 -11.33 -20.64 -1.00
CA ASP A 304 -10.86 -20.03 0.25
C ASP A 304 -10.82 -21.05 1.39
N ALA A 305 -11.82 -21.92 1.49
CA ALA A 305 -11.85 -23.00 2.48
C ALA A 305 -10.71 -24.00 2.26
N TYR A 306 -10.50 -24.40 1.00
CA TYR A 306 -9.47 -25.32 0.57
C TYR A 306 -8.06 -24.81 0.91
N GLU A 307 -7.75 -23.55 0.56
CA GLU A 307 -6.46 -22.96 0.92
C GLU A 307 -6.31 -22.68 2.42
N SER A 308 -7.43 -22.42 3.12
CA SER A 308 -7.43 -22.25 4.58
C SER A 308 -7.06 -23.53 5.31
N LEU A 309 -7.30 -24.71 4.72
CA LEU A 309 -6.85 -26.01 5.23
C LEU A 309 -5.37 -26.30 4.95
N GLY A 310 -4.68 -25.44 4.20
CA GLY A 310 -3.26 -25.57 3.86
C GLY A 310 -2.98 -26.20 2.49
N TYR A 311 -4.02 -26.54 1.73
CA TYR A 311 -3.88 -26.91 0.32
C TYR A 311 -3.57 -25.68 -0.54
N ARG A 312 -3.22 -25.88 -1.83
CA ARG A 312 -2.78 -24.81 -2.73
C ARG A 312 -3.29 -25.01 -4.14
N HIS A 313 -3.57 -23.92 -4.82
CA HIS A 313 -3.66 -23.90 -6.27
C HIS A 313 -2.26 -23.77 -6.89
N TYR A 314 -2.07 -24.33 -8.07
CA TYR A 314 -0.80 -24.36 -8.80
C TYR A 314 -1.00 -23.83 -10.21
N VAL A 315 0.05 -23.20 -10.73
CA VAL A 315 0.16 -22.77 -12.12
C VAL A 315 1.24 -23.65 -12.76
N HIS A 316 0.95 -24.24 -13.92
CA HIS A 316 1.96 -24.99 -14.68
C HIS A 316 2.85 -24.02 -15.47
N GLU A 317 4.14 -24.33 -15.66
CA GLU A 317 5.14 -23.42 -16.28
C GLU A 317 4.71 -22.83 -17.63
N ASP A 318 3.88 -23.55 -18.40
CA ASP A 318 3.41 -23.15 -19.73
C ASP A 318 1.88 -22.87 -19.81
N ALA A 319 1.16 -22.87 -18.68
CA ALA A 319 -0.29 -22.69 -18.65
C ALA A 319 -0.68 -21.41 -17.90
N GLU A 320 -1.57 -20.62 -18.50
CA GLU A 320 -2.27 -19.54 -17.80
C GLU A 320 -3.36 -20.10 -16.87
N ASP A 321 -3.83 -21.31 -17.14
CA ASP A 321 -4.86 -21.99 -16.35
C ASP A 321 -4.34 -22.41 -14.98
N VAL A 322 -5.08 -22.02 -13.94
CA VAL A 322 -4.83 -22.44 -12.57
C VAL A 322 -5.46 -23.82 -12.33
N ALA A 323 -4.67 -24.76 -11.80
CA ALA A 323 -5.16 -26.08 -11.39
C ALA A 323 -5.15 -26.20 -9.85
N PRO A 324 -6.14 -26.89 -9.23
CA PRO A 324 -6.04 -27.32 -7.82
C PRO A 324 -4.88 -28.32 -7.63
N THR A 325 -4.61 -28.78 -6.39
CA THR A 325 -3.48 -29.71 -6.14
C THR A 325 -3.49 -30.94 -7.05
N HIS A 326 -2.32 -31.59 -7.14
CA HIS A 326 -1.97 -32.65 -8.07
C HIS A 326 -2.84 -33.93 -8.06
N SER A 327 -3.83 -34.09 -7.17
CA SER A 327 -4.75 -35.25 -7.24
C SER A 327 -6.20 -34.93 -6.85
N ALA A 328 -7.16 -35.53 -7.56
CA ALA A 328 -8.59 -35.49 -7.22
C ALA A 328 -8.89 -36.04 -5.81
N GLU A 329 -7.98 -36.86 -5.25
CA GLU A 329 -8.09 -37.43 -3.92
C GLU A 329 -7.89 -36.38 -2.82
N GLU A 330 -6.94 -35.45 -2.98
CA GLU A 330 -6.70 -34.37 -2.01
C GLU A 330 -7.88 -33.38 -1.98
N TRP A 331 -8.44 -33.06 -3.15
CA TRP A 331 -9.68 -32.29 -3.24
C TRP A 331 -10.83 -33.00 -2.52
N ALA A 332 -11.02 -34.29 -2.77
CA ALA A 332 -12.08 -35.07 -2.12
C ALA A 332 -11.92 -35.12 -0.60
N LEU A 333 -10.69 -35.25 -0.09
CA LEU A 333 -10.41 -35.24 1.35
C LEU A 333 -10.73 -33.87 1.98
N ALA A 334 -10.30 -32.79 1.33
CA ALA A 334 -10.60 -31.43 1.78
C ALA A 334 -12.12 -31.18 1.82
N MET A 335 -12.84 -31.56 0.77
CA MET A 335 -14.29 -31.41 0.70
C MET A 335 -15.01 -32.28 1.74
N ALA A 336 -14.54 -33.50 2.02
CA ALA A 336 -15.09 -34.34 3.09
C ALA A 336 -14.96 -33.68 4.46
N GLN A 337 -13.82 -33.04 4.75
CA GLN A 337 -13.63 -32.29 5.98
C GLN A 337 -14.54 -31.04 6.06
N ILE A 338 -14.61 -30.27 4.98
CA ILE A 338 -15.46 -29.06 4.89
C ILE A 338 -16.94 -29.39 5.11
N THR A 339 -17.43 -30.42 4.40
CA THR A 339 -18.83 -30.89 4.52
C THR A 339 -19.13 -31.43 5.92
N GLY A 340 -18.17 -32.09 6.57
CA GLY A 340 -18.29 -32.56 7.95
C GLY A 340 -18.50 -31.46 9.00
N TRP A 341 -18.22 -30.19 8.69
CA TRP A 341 -18.50 -29.06 9.58
C TRP A 341 -19.88 -28.44 9.37
N LEU A 342 -20.57 -28.81 8.30
CA LEU A 342 -21.78 -28.15 7.82
C LEU A 342 -23.02 -28.97 8.13
N HIS A 343 -23.32 -29.03 9.41
CA HIS A 343 -24.54 -29.61 9.94
C HIS A 343 -25.54 -28.52 10.33
N PHE A 344 -26.68 -28.46 9.64
CA PHE A 344 -27.77 -27.53 9.93
C PHE A 344 -29.06 -28.31 10.17
N THR A 345 -29.88 -27.83 11.11
CA THR A 345 -31.20 -28.43 11.41
C THR A 345 -32.28 -27.98 10.45
N GLU A 346 -32.09 -26.82 9.84
CA GLU A 346 -32.96 -26.22 8.83
C GLU A 346 -32.13 -25.83 7.60
N THR A 347 -32.79 -25.46 6.50
CA THR A 347 -32.11 -24.97 5.29
C THR A 347 -31.38 -23.66 5.61
N PRO A 348 -30.03 -23.64 5.59
CA PRO A 348 -29.27 -22.45 5.96
C PRO A 348 -29.28 -21.41 4.84
N THR A 349 -28.96 -20.16 5.15
CA THR A 349 -28.60 -19.16 4.14
C THR A 349 -27.13 -19.31 3.72
N GLY A 350 -26.75 -18.71 2.59
CA GLY A 350 -25.35 -18.68 2.17
C GLY A 350 -24.46 -17.97 3.19
N ALA A 351 -24.97 -16.92 3.83
CA ALA A 351 -24.27 -16.24 4.92
C ALA A 351 -24.05 -17.11 6.17
N GLN A 352 -25.01 -17.95 6.53
CA GLN A 352 -24.86 -18.90 7.63
C GLN A 352 -23.81 -19.98 7.31
N VAL A 353 -23.82 -20.50 6.07
CA VAL A 353 -22.79 -21.45 5.59
C VAL A 353 -21.40 -20.82 5.67
N ALA A 354 -21.24 -19.61 5.11
CA ALA A 354 -19.95 -18.92 5.10
C ALA A 354 -19.44 -18.61 6.52
N ARG A 355 -20.32 -18.15 7.42
CA ARG A 355 -19.95 -17.85 8.82
C ARG A 355 -19.52 -19.12 9.57
N ARG A 356 -20.25 -20.23 9.40
CA ARG A 356 -19.92 -21.50 10.06
C ARG A 356 -18.59 -22.06 9.57
N LEU A 357 -18.34 -22.01 8.26
CA LEU A 357 -17.04 -22.35 7.69
C LEU A 357 -15.94 -21.45 8.22
N GLY A 358 -16.14 -20.14 8.27
CA GLY A 358 -15.16 -19.20 8.79
C GLY A 358 -14.75 -19.50 10.23
N ILE A 359 -15.71 -19.81 11.11
CA ILE A 359 -15.43 -20.21 12.49
C ILE A 359 -14.64 -21.52 12.53
N ALA A 360 -15.08 -22.55 11.81
CA ALA A 360 -14.40 -23.85 11.80
C ALA A 360 -12.98 -23.77 11.23
N LEU A 361 -12.78 -23.02 10.14
CA LEU A 361 -11.48 -22.78 9.52
C LEU A 361 -10.55 -21.96 10.40
N GLY A 362 -11.09 -21.01 11.18
CA GLY A 362 -10.32 -20.26 12.16
C GLY A 362 -9.77 -21.13 13.30
N GLU A 363 -10.46 -22.22 13.64
CA GLU A 363 -10.04 -23.18 14.67
C GLU A 363 -9.16 -24.31 14.13
N ALA A 364 -9.43 -24.78 12.90
CA ALA A 364 -8.80 -25.97 12.32
C ALA A 364 -7.71 -25.69 11.27
N GLY A 365 -7.75 -24.53 10.61
CA GLY A 365 -6.86 -24.20 9.50
C GLY A 365 -5.51 -23.62 9.93
N PRO A 366 -4.39 -23.93 9.24
CA PRO A 366 -3.08 -23.35 9.53
C PRO A 366 -2.97 -21.84 9.22
N ARG A 367 -3.87 -21.28 8.40
CA ARG A 367 -3.85 -19.87 7.99
C ARG A 367 -5.26 -19.32 7.77
N PRO A 368 -5.63 -18.18 8.36
CA PRO A 368 -6.93 -17.57 8.14
C PRO A 368 -7.06 -17.05 6.70
N GLY A 369 -8.18 -17.39 6.06
CA GLY A 369 -8.60 -16.85 4.76
C GLY A 369 -9.65 -15.76 4.88
N ILE A 370 -10.36 -15.49 3.80
CA ILE A 370 -11.46 -14.53 3.74
C ILE A 370 -12.56 -14.92 4.74
N LEU A 371 -12.97 -16.19 4.73
CA LEU A 371 -14.07 -16.69 5.58
C LEU A 371 -13.73 -16.58 7.07
N ALA A 372 -12.54 -17.05 7.47
CA ALA A 372 -12.09 -16.99 8.86
C ALA A 372 -11.92 -15.55 9.33
N THR A 373 -11.32 -14.69 8.50
CA THR A 373 -11.14 -13.27 8.80
C THR A 373 -12.48 -12.55 8.92
N ALA A 374 -13.40 -12.77 7.98
CA ALA A 374 -14.72 -12.15 8.01
C ALA A 374 -15.54 -12.61 9.23
N ALA A 375 -15.47 -13.90 9.59
CA ALA A 375 -16.10 -14.41 10.81
C ALA A 375 -15.52 -13.76 12.07
N GLN A 376 -14.19 -13.60 12.16
CA GLN A 376 -13.53 -12.92 13.28
C GLN A 376 -13.95 -11.45 13.39
N LEU A 377 -14.04 -10.75 12.26
CA LEU A 377 -14.40 -9.33 12.18
C LEU A 377 -15.91 -9.06 12.19
N GLN A 378 -16.75 -10.11 12.26
CA GLN A 378 -18.21 -10.03 12.13
C GLN A 378 -18.66 -9.32 10.84
N ILE A 379 -17.94 -9.58 9.75
CA ILE A 379 -18.28 -9.08 8.40
C ILE A 379 -19.11 -10.16 7.68
N PRO A 380 -20.31 -9.84 7.17
CA PRO A 380 -21.12 -10.82 6.46
C PRO A 380 -20.50 -11.21 5.13
N VAL A 381 -20.49 -12.51 4.84
CA VAL A 381 -20.07 -13.09 3.56
C VAL A 381 -21.28 -13.80 2.96
N PHE A 382 -21.76 -13.37 1.80
CA PHE A 382 -22.87 -14.00 1.09
C PHE A 382 -22.32 -15.01 0.09
N ALA A 383 -22.48 -16.30 0.39
CA ALA A 383 -22.16 -17.38 -0.54
C ALA A 383 -23.30 -17.58 -1.54
N ILE A 384 -23.00 -17.46 -2.83
CA ILE A 384 -23.98 -17.62 -3.92
C ILE A 384 -23.50 -18.65 -4.94
N GLY A 385 -24.39 -19.12 -5.84
CA GLY A 385 -24.04 -20.18 -6.80
C GLY A 385 -24.31 -21.59 -6.26
N ALA A 386 -25.55 -21.83 -5.82
CA ALA A 386 -25.96 -23.07 -5.13
C ALA A 386 -25.72 -24.37 -5.94
N THR A 387 -25.68 -24.31 -7.27
CA THR A 387 -25.42 -25.48 -8.13
C THR A 387 -24.02 -26.07 -7.95
N ASP A 388 -23.03 -25.25 -7.61
CA ASP A 388 -21.65 -25.72 -7.45
C ASP A 388 -21.44 -26.23 -6.02
N LEU A 389 -22.09 -25.58 -5.05
CA LEU A 389 -22.13 -26.04 -3.66
C LEU A 389 -22.80 -27.43 -3.54
N ALA A 390 -23.89 -27.67 -4.27
CA ALA A 390 -24.58 -28.96 -4.28
C ALA A 390 -23.72 -30.09 -4.89
N GLN A 391 -22.85 -29.80 -5.85
CA GLN A 391 -21.97 -30.80 -6.49
C GLN A 391 -20.91 -31.36 -5.53
N VAL A 392 -20.50 -30.56 -4.55
CA VAL A 392 -19.54 -30.97 -3.51
C VAL A 392 -20.23 -31.37 -2.20
N GLY A 393 -21.55 -31.60 -2.22
CA GLY A 393 -22.31 -32.13 -1.08
C GLY A 393 -22.70 -31.09 -0.02
N LEU A 394 -22.65 -29.80 -0.34
CA LEU A 394 -23.11 -28.74 0.56
C LEU A 394 -24.63 -28.57 0.50
N PRO A 395 -25.27 -28.13 1.60
CA PRO A 395 -26.73 -27.99 1.65
C PRO A 395 -27.23 -26.94 0.64
N ASN A 396 -28.46 -27.15 0.16
CA ASN A 396 -29.19 -26.10 -0.55
C ASN A 396 -29.31 -24.87 0.35
N VAL A 397 -29.05 -23.68 -0.19
CA VAL A 397 -29.09 -22.42 0.57
C VAL A 397 -30.37 -21.64 0.32
N ALA A 398 -30.95 -21.10 1.39
CA ALA A 398 -32.07 -20.17 1.34
C ALA A 398 -31.59 -18.76 0.97
N VAL A 399 -32.01 -18.27 -0.20
CA VAL A 399 -31.46 -17.03 -0.79
C VAL A 399 -32.21 -15.77 -0.34
N ALA A 400 -33.49 -15.87 0.04
CA ALA A 400 -34.35 -14.71 0.28
C ALA A 400 -33.89 -13.79 1.43
N ALA A 401 -33.43 -14.39 2.54
CA ALA A 401 -32.95 -13.63 3.71
C ALA A 401 -31.62 -12.92 3.43
N ASP A 402 -30.71 -13.58 2.70
CA ASP A 402 -29.44 -13.00 2.28
C ASP A 402 -29.65 -11.83 1.31
N VAL A 403 -30.55 -11.98 0.32
CA VAL A 403 -30.93 -10.89 -0.61
C VAL A 403 -31.50 -9.70 0.16
N THR A 404 -32.40 -9.94 1.12
CA THR A 404 -32.99 -8.86 1.93
C THR A 404 -31.90 -8.11 2.72
N THR A 405 -30.97 -8.85 3.32
CA THR A 405 -29.86 -8.28 4.09
C THR A 405 -28.91 -7.47 3.19
N LEU A 406 -28.55 -8.01 2.03
CA LEU A 406 -27.72 -7.31 1.06
C LEU A 406 -28.40 -6.02 0.56
N GLN A 407 -29.70 -6.08 0.26
CA GLN A 407 -30.47 -4.92 -0.17
C GLN A 407 -30.50 -3.84 0.91
N MET A 408 -30.63 -4.20 2.19
CA MET A 408 -30.53 -3.23 3.29
C MET A 408 -29.16 -2.55 3.37
N LEU A 409 -28.08 -3.26 3.05
CA LEU A 409 -26.74 -2.67 2.98
C LEU A 409 -26.62 -1.71 1.80
N LEU A 410 -27.01 -2.16 0.60
CA LEU A 410 -26.85 -1.40 -0.65
C LEU A 410 -27.81 -0.21 -0.80
N SER A 411 -28.91 -0.19 -0.05
CA SER A 411 -29.86 0.92 -0.05
C SER A 411 -29.43 2.13 0.80
N GLN A 412 -28.32 2.01 1.55
CA GLN A 412 -27.75 3.15 2.27
C GLN A 412 -27.20 4.22 1.30
N PRO A 413 -27.31 5.52 1.62
CA PRO A 413 -26.70 6.58 0.83
C PRO A 413 -25.21 6.32 0.65
N ASP A 414 -24.71 6.54 -0.56
CA ASP A 414 -23.30 6.34 -0.94
C ASP A 414 -22.76 4.91 -0.77
N ALA A 415 -23.63 3.92 -0.55
CA ALA A 415 -23.24 2.52 -0.58
C ALA A 415 -22.82 2.10 -1.99
N GLY A 416 -21.80 1.24 -2.05
CA GLY A 416 -21.24 0.81 -3.32
C GLY A 416 -21.01 -0.69 -3.40
N LEU A 417 -21.02 -1.19 -4.64
CA LEU A 417 -20.64 -2.55 -4.98
C LEU A 417 -19.42 -2.51 -5.91
N VAL A 418 -18.38 -3.25 -5.56
CA VAL A 418 -17.20 -3.44 -6.40
C VAL A 418 -17.10 -4.92 -6.74
N ALA A 419 -17.19 -5.26 -8.02
CA ALA A 419 -17.26 -6.64 -8.50
C ALA A 419 -16.05 -6.97 -9.38
N PHE A 420 -15.43 -8.12 -9.14
CA PHE A 420 -14.25 -8.63 -9.85
C PHE A 420 -14.53 -10.04 -10.39
N GLY A 421 -14.51 -10.19 -11.72
CA GLY A 421 -14.63 -11.49 -12.40
C GLY A 421 -15.99 -12.18 -12.23
N THR A 422 -17.02 -11.46 -11.80
CA THR A 422 -18.29 -12.07 -11.37
C THR A 422 -19.19 -12.46 -12.53
N THR A 423 -19.94 -13.54 -12.37
CA THR A 423 -20.90 -14.03 -13.35
C THR A 423 -22.26 -13.32 -13.25
N ALA A 424 -23.21 -13.70 -14.11
CA ALA A 424 -24.59 -13.21 -14.04
C ALA A 424 -25.33 -13.64 -12.75
N ALA A 425 -24.78 -14.59 -11.98
CA ALA A 425 -25.33 -14.98 -10.68
C ALA A 425 -25.31 -13.81 -9.69
N VAL A 426 -24.22 -13.03 -9.65
CA VAL A 426 -24.13 -11.82 -8.80
C VAL A 426 -25.17 -10.79 -9.21
N ALA A 427 -25.37 -10.56 -10.52
CA ALA A 427 -26.39 -9.63 -11.00
C ALA A 427 -27.80 -10.03 -10.58
N THR A 428 -28.11 -11.33 -10.65
CA THR A 428 -29.40 -11.88 -10.22
C THR A 428 -29.59 -11.76 -8.71
N PHE A 429 -28.54 -12.01 -7.94
CA PHE A 429 -28.56 -11.96 -6.48
C PHE A 429 -28.70 -10.53 -5.94
N VAL A 430 -28.01 -9.56 -6.55
CA VAL A 430 -28.10 -8.16 -6.15
C VAL A 430 -29.49 -7.60 -6.47
N GLY A 431 -30.05 -7.94 -7.64
CA GLY A 431 -31.47 -7.75 -7.99
C GLY A 431 -31.98 -6.29 -8.13
N THR A 432 -31.27 -5.29 -7.60
CA THR A 432 -31.63 -3.86 -7.66
C THR A 432 -30.40 -3.00 -7.96
N SER A 433 -30.61 -1.73 -8.33
CA SER A 433 -29.50 -0.80 -8.57
C SER A 433 -28.88 -0.36 -7.25
N ALA A 434 -27.61 -0.71 -7.02
CA ALA A 434 -26.82 -0.01 -6.01
C ALA A 434 -26.51 1.42 -6.48
N ASN A 435 -26.23 2.34 -5.54
CA ASN A 435 -25.99 3.75 -5.85
C ASN A 435 -24.72 3.96 -6.69
N ALA A 436 -23.71 3.12 -6.50
CA ALA A 436 -22.53 3.08 -7.35
C ALA A 436 -22.03 1.65 -7.52
N VAL A 437 -21.95 1.19 -8.77
CA VAL A 437 -21.36 -0.10 -9.10
C VAL A 437 -20.13 0.06 -9.98
N ILE A 438 -19.05 -0.59 -9.57
CA ILE A 438 -17.80 -0.73 -10.30
C ILE A 438 -17.66 -2.21 -10.67
N ALA A 439 -17.72 -2.52 -11.95
CA ALA A 439 -17.64 -3.87 -12.49
C ALA A 439 -16.33 -4.04 -13.28
N ILE A 440 -15.49 -4.98 -12.85
CA ILE A 440 -14.23 -5.34 -13.49
C ILE A 440 -14.31 -6.79 -13.95
N ASP A 441 -14.22 -7.01 -15.26
CA ASP A 441 -14.44 -8.32 -15.90
C ASP A 441 -15.70 -9.04 -15.45
N ALA A 442 -16.73 -8.26 -15.13
CA ALA A 442 -17.95 -8.75 -14.53
C ALA A 442 -19.12 -8.64 -15.51
N ALA A 443 -20.08 -9.54 -15.35
CA ALA A 443 -21.38 -9.41 -15.99
C ALA A 443 -22.00 -8.03 -15.67
N PRO A 444 -22.68 -7.38 -16.65
CA PRO A 444 -23.26 -6.06 -16.43
C PRO A 444 -24.23 -6.02 -15.24
N LEU A 445 -24.09 -5.01 -14.39
CA LEU A 445 -24.90 -4.84 -13.18
C LEU A 445 -25.88 -3.66 -13.34
N LEU A 446 -27.04 -3.73 -12.71
CA LEU A 446 -27.97 -2.59 -12.69
C LEU A 446 -27.38 -1.44 -11.86
N GLY A 447 -27.45 -0.21 -12.38
CA GLY A 447 -26.83 0.95 -11.71
C GLY A 447 -25.32 1.06 -11.94
N GLU A 448 -24.78 0.35 -12.93
CA GLU A 448 -23.37 0.39 -13.25
C GLU A 448 -22.88 1.76 -13.69
N VAL A 449 -21.90 2.27 -12.93
CA VAL A 449 -21.30 3.58 -13.16
C VAL A 449 -19.95 3.41 -13.86
N ALA A 450 -19.25 2.27 -13.66
CA ALA A 450 -17.97 1.91 -14.27
C ALA A 450 -17.92 0.45 -14.75
N HIS A 451 -17.65 0.24 -16.05
CA HIS A 451 -17.26 -1.07 -16.61
C HIS A 451 -15.80 -1.04 -17.00
N VAL A 452 -15.00 -1.98 -16.48
CA VAL A 452 -13.60 -2.16 -16.87
C VAL A 452 -13.46 -3.56 -17.48
N ARG A 453 -13.14 -3.61 -18.77
CA ARG A 453 -12.94 -4.83 -19.54
C ARG A 453 -11.46 -5.20 -19.54
N THR A 454 -11.00 -5.68 -18.41
CA THR A 454 -9.64 -6.18 -18.20
C THR A 454 -9.73 -7.32 -17.21
N ASP A 455 -8.77 -8.25 -17.29
CA ASP A 455 -8.63 -9.33 -16.34
C ASP A 455 -8.74 -8.85 -14.88
N ALA A 456 -9.59 -9.52 -14.10
CA ALA A 456 -9.88 -9.15 -12.73
C ALA A 456 -8.72 -9.46 -11.76
N ALA A 457 -7.98 -10.55 -11.99
CA ALA A 457 -6.77 -10.91 -11.24
C ALA A 457 -5.64 -9.90 -11.44
N LEU A 458 -5.58 -9.27 -12.61
CA LEU A 458 -4.67 -8.15 -12.88
C LEU A 458 -5.14 -6.85 -12.19
N ALA A 459 -6.43 -6.55 -12.27
CA ALA A 459 -6.97 -5.27 -11.83
C ALA A 459 -7.07 -5.13 -10.31
N LEU A 460 -7.49 -6.17 -9.59
CA LEU A 460 -7.71 -6.12 -8.15
C LEU A 460 -6.43 -5.71 -7.38
N PRO A 461 -5.25 -6.34 -7.61
CA PRO A 461 -4.02 -5.93 -6.93
C PRO A 461 -3.64 -4.47 -7.20
N ILE A 462 -3.79 -4.01 -8.44
CA ILE A 462 -3.45 -2.65 -8.86
C ILE A 462 -4.38 -1.63 -8.19
N LEU A 463 -5.69 -1.87 -8.23
CA LEU A 463 -6.69 -0.99 -7.64
C LEU A 463 -6.62 -1.00 -6.11
N ALA A 464 -6.51 -2.17 -5.48
CA ALA A 464 -6.40 -2.29 -4.03
C ALA A 464 -5.13 -1.62 -3.51
N THR A 465 -3.99 -1.83 -4.20
CA THR A 465 -2.74 -1.14 -3.86
C THR A 465 -2.89 0.36 -4.00
N GLY A 466 -3.44 0.86 -5.12
CA GLY A 466 -3.69 2.30 -5.30
C GLY A 466 -4.64 2.89 -4.26
N LEU A 467 -5.67 2.14 -3.86
CA LEU A 467 -6.64 2.58 -2.84
C LEU A 467 -5.98 2.66 -1.47
N VAL A 468 -5.26 1.63 -1.04
CA VAL A 468 -4.55 1.61 0.24
C VAL A 468 -3.41 2.63 0.24
N GLN A 469 -2.82 2.93 -0.92
CA GLN A 469 -1.89 4.03 -1.07
C GLN A 469 -2.55 5.37 -0.70
N ARG A 470 -3.74 5.67 -1.21
CA ARG A 470 -4.44 6.93 -0.90
C ARG A 470 -5.08 6.95 0.50
N LEU A 471 -5.64 5.82 0.90
CA LEU A 471 -6.40 5.65 2.13
C LEU A 471 -5.88 4.41 2.87
N PRO A 472 -4.79 4.51 3.65
CA PRO A 472 -4.14 3.33 4.27
C PRO A 472 -5.03 2.53 5.23
N LYS A 473 -6.01 3.20 5.84
CA LYS A 473 -7.00 2.60 6.72
C LYS A 473 -8.30 3.39 6.63
N ARG A 474 -9.43 2.68 6.65
CA ARG A 474 -10.76 3.27 6.72
C ARG A 474 -11.33 3.07 8.12
N HIS A 475 -11.62 4.18 8.80
CA HIS A 475 -12.30 4.15 10.09
C HIS A 475 -13.81 4.06 9.86
N ARG A 476 -14.37 2.86 10.03
CA ARG A 476 -15.82 2.62 9.99
C ARG A 476 -16.29 2.06 11.33
N ALA A 477 -17.50 2.43 11.75
CA ALA A 477 -18.17 1.75 12.85
C ALA A 477 -18.41 0.28 12.47
N PRO A 478 -18.35 -0.67 13.42
CA PRO A 478 -18.66 -2.06 13.15
C PRO A 478 -20.01 -2.18 12.45
N THR A 479 -20.10 -2.97 11.38
CA THR A 479 -21.41 -3.33 10.84
C THR A 479 -22.16 -4.07 11.97
N PRO A 480 -23.40 -3.70 12.32
CA PRO A 480 -24.16 -4.48 13.30
C PRO A 480 -24.23 -5.94 12.85
N ASP A 481 -24.11 -6.88 13.79
CA ASP A 481 -24.17 -8.31 13.46
C ASP A 481 -25.56 -8.62 12.89
N VAL A 482 -25.62 -8.91 11.59
CA VAL A 482 -26.88 -9.17 10.87
C VAL A 482 -27.10 -10.68 10.66
N VAL A 483 -26.11 -11.52 11.03
CA VAL A 483 -26.22 -12.98 10.90
C VAL A 483 -26.53 -13.57 12.28
N PRO A 484 -27.71 -14.20 12.49
CA PRO A 484 -28.07 -14.80 13.76
C PRO A 484 -26.97 -15.76 14.27
N THR A 485 -26.60 -15.67 15.53
CA THR A 485 -25.72 -16.64 16.20
C THR A 485 -26.43 -17.97 16.35
N GLU A 486 -26.00 -18.99 15.61
CA GLU A 486 -26.29 -20.38 15.98
C GLU A 486 -25.34 -20.83 17.09
N GLU A 487 -25.85 -21.67 18.00
CA GLU A 487 -25.11 -22.19 19.14
C GLU A 487 -23.86 -22.99 18.71
N ARG A 488 -22.79 -22.74 19.45
CA ARG A 488 -21.43 -23.22 19.31
C ARG A 488 -21.34 -24.73 19.61
N ALA A 489 -21.84 -25.57 18.72
CA ALA A 489 -21.65 -27.03 18.81
C ALA A 489 -20.84 -27.54 17.61
N LEU A 490 -19.54 -27.26 17.61
CA LEU A 490 -18.58 -28.04 16.82
C LEU A 490 -18.45 -29.39 17.52
N GLN A 491 -18.94 -30.46 16.88
CA GLN A 491 -18.60 -31.80 17.33
C GLN A 491 -17.13 -32.06 17.00
N PRO A 492 -16.31 -32.57 17.93
CA PRO A 492 -14.93 -32.93 17.62
C PRO A 492 -14.95 -34.03 16.56
N VAL A 493 -14.32 -33.74 15.41
CA VAL A 493 -14.04 -34.75 14.39
C VAL A 493 -12.95 -35.65 14.96
N GLY A 494 -13.26 -36.94 15.12
CA GLY A 494 -12.38 -37.97 15.67
C GLY A 494 -11.42 -38.58 14.67
#